data_AF-R7IQM7-F1
#
_entry.id   AF-R7IQM7-F1
#
_cell.length_a   1.000
_cell.length_b   1.000
_cell.length_c   1.000
_cell.angle_alpha   90.00
_cell.angle_beta   90.00
_cell.angle_gamma   90.00
#
_symmetry.space_group_name_H-M   'P 1'
#
loop_
_entity.id
_entity.type
_entity.pdbx_description
1 polymer ?
#
loop_
_entity_poly.entity_id
_entity_poly.type
_entity_poly.pdbx_seq_one_letter_code
_entity_poly.pdbx_strand_id
1 'polypeptide(L)'
;MKYLWTEDTGAGLHFWKLVNQLFFDGTLVVESKESNQCLLDALLDLEIKEDDKYYIAFDYVVDNQDIRNKYRMLKSIADKAEGEIIILDMICFEYLILAFDKLVEWTGTGKTDKIKIREAVLSAIENHRINLSKIDDEKTLQYLAGFKRYSTERVMKSLVGEFTQNEKWSVKGQLMGECWYKDCCVSEHPESLRCGKPEVEGGDEKMRMLIQSEKVQDVVSEVIA
;
A
#
# COMPACT_ATOMS: atom_id res chain seq x y z
N MET A 1 -20.54 -6.95 13.13
CA MET A 1 -20.09 -5.78 12.33
C MET A 1 -18.77 -6.12 11.63
N LYS A 2 -18.36 -5.37 10.60
CA LYS A 2 -17.06 -5.60 9.95
C LYS A 2 -16.18 -4.34 10.08
N TYR A 3 -14.97 -4.52 10.58
CA TYR A 3 -14.00 -3.45 10.82
C TYR A 3 -12.77 -3.65 9.96
N LEU A 4 -12.23 -2.57 9.38
CA LEU A 4 -10.89 -2.57 8.80
C LEU A 4 -10.03 -1.63 9.62
N TRP A 5 -9.11 -2.19 10.40
CA TRP A 5 -8.17 -1.45 11.22
C TRP A 5 -6.80 -1.44 10.57
N THR A 6 -6.15 -0.28 10.61
CA THR A 6 -4.84 -0.08 10.00
C THR A 6 -3.98 0.87 10.82
N GLU A 7 -2.67 0.73 10.80
CA GLU A 7 -1.74 1.77 11.25
C GLU A 7 -1.68 2.95 10.29
N ASP A 8 -2.07 2.76 9.03
CA ASP A 8 -1.94 3.78 8.00
C ASP A 8 -2.66 5.06 8.40
N THR A 9 -2.03 6.19 8.13
CA THR A 9 -2.62 7.52 8.28
C THR A 9 -2.59 8.24 6.94
N GLY A 10 -3.31 9.37 6.85
CA GLY A 10 -3.29 10.21 5.66
C GLY A 10 -3.68 9.46 4.39
N ALA A 11 -2.83 9.48 3.36
CA ALA A 11 -3.06 8.85 2.08
C ALA A 11 -3.34 7.33 2.15
N GLY A 12 -2.67 6.59 3.04
CA GLY A 12 -2.93 5.16 3.24
C GLY A 12 -4.32 4.91 3.84
N LEU A 13 -4.69 5.67 4.88
CA LEU A 13 -6.06 5.62 5.42
C LEU A 13 -7.11 6.04 4.38
N HIS A 14 -6.81 7.04 3.56
CA HIS A 14 -7.69 7.47 2.48
C HIS A 14 -7.88 6.37 1.44
N PHE A 15 -6.82 5.64 1.09
CA PHE A 15 -6.89 4.47 0.22
C PHE A 15 -7.86 3.41 0.78
N TRP A 16 -7.73 3.03 2.05
CA TRP A 16 -8.63 2.05 2.67
C TRP A 16 -10.10 2.51 2.72
N LYS A 17 -10.33 3.81 2.92
CA LYS A 17 -11.68 4.39 2.84
C LYS A 17 -12.26 4.31 1.43
N LEU A 18 -11.45 4.57 0.40
CA LEU A 18 -11.87 4.42 -1.01
C LEU A 18 -12.14 2.95 -1.36
N VAL A 19 -11.32 2.01 -0.87
CA VAL A 19 -11.57 0.57 -0.99
C VAL A 19 -12.94 0.21 -0.42
N ASN A 20 -13.22 0.63 0.82
CA ASN A 20 -14.52 0.40 1.45
C ASN A 20 -15.67 1.00 0.66
N GLN A 21 -15.55 2.26 0.23
CA GLN A 21 -16.59 2.94 -0.54
C GLN A 21 -16.89 2.26 -1.88
N LEU A 22 -15.87 1.81 -2.59
CA LEU A 22 -16.02 1.33 -3.97
C LEU A 22 -16.27 -0.18 -4.09
N PHE A 23 -15.81 -0.98 -3.12
CA PHE A 23 -15.86 -2.46 -3.19
C PHE A 23 -16.64 -3.11 -2.06
N PHE A 24 -16.95 -2.37 -1.00
CA PHE A 24 -17.70 -2.89 0.15
C PHE A 24 -18.93 -2.05 0.47
N ASP A 25 -19.40 -1.22 -0.46
CA ASP A 25 -20.58 -0.35 -0.32
C ASP A 25 -20.58 0.50 0.95
N GLY A 26 -19.40 0.85 1.47
CA GLY A 26 -19.24 1.60 2.72
C GLY A 26 -19.63 0.81 3.99
N THR A 27 -19.75 -0.51 3.91
CA THR A 27 -20.22 -1.35 5.03
C THR A 27 -19.15 -1.62 6.09
N LEU A 28 -17.86 -1.45 5.77
CA LEU A 28 -16.77 -1.59 6.74
C LEU A 28 -16.65 -0.31 7.58
N VAL A 29 -16.36 -0.48 8.86
CA VAL A 29 -15.88 0.60 9.72
C VAL A 29 -14.37 0.69 9.57
N VAL A 30 -13.89 1.65 8.77
CA VAL A 30 -12.46 1.85 8.48
C VAL A 30 -11.84 2.84 9.47
N GLU A 31 -10.88 2.38 10.26
CA GLU A 31 -10.25 3.17 11.32
C GLU A 31 -8.72 3.04 11.30
N SER A 32 -8.03 4.17 11.45
CA SER A 32 -6.61 4.17 11.73
C SER A 32 -6.36 4.07 13.23
N LYS A 33 -5.36 3.28 13.61
CA LYS A 33 -4.77 3.24 14.95
C LYS A 33 -3.42 3.96 14.99
N GLU A 34 -3.06 4.69 13.94
CA GLU A 34 -1.88 5.57 13.80
C GLU A 34 -0.50 4.89 13.82
N SER A 35 -0.36 3.72 14.46
CA SER A 35 0.88 2.96 14.49
C SER A 35 0.63 1.48 14.77
N ASN A 36 1.59 0.65 14.38
CA ASN A 36 1.60 -0.78 14.70
C ASN A 36 1.51 -1.08 16.20
N GLN A 37 2.03 -0.19 17.06
CA GLN A 37 1.94 -0.39 18.51
C GLN A 37 0.52 -0.11 19.01
N CYS A 38 -0.03 1.04 18.64
CA CYS A 38 -1.39 1.42 19.04
C CYS A 38 -2.45 0.46 18.47
N LEU A 39 -2.21 -0.14 17.29
CA LEU A 39 -3.05 -1.19 16.74
C LEU A 39 -3.04 -2.44 17.65
N LEU A 40 -1.85 -2.89 18.07
CA LEU A 40 -1.72 -4.01 19.00
C LEU A 40 -2.37 -3.71 20.35
N ASP A 41 -2.16 -2.50 20.89
CA ASP A 41 -2.76 -2.09 22.17
C ASP A 41 -4.29 -2.13 22.08
N ALA A 42 -4.86 -1.61 20.98
CA ALA A 42 -6.30 -1.65 20.73
C ALA A 42 -6.85 -3.07 20.59
N LEU A 43 -6.09 -4.00 20.01
CA LEU A 43 -6.48 -5.40 19.91
C LEU A 43 -6.38 -6.16 21.24
N LEU A 44 -5.45 -5.79 22.11
CA LEU A 44 -5.33 -6.39 23.44
C LEU A 44 -6.49 -6.00 24.36
N ASP A 45 -6.99 -4.78 24.21
CA ASP A 45 -8.13 -4.24 24.95
C ASP A 45 -9.48 -4.56 24.27
N LEU A 46 -9.47 -5.29 23.15
CA LEU A 46 -10.66 -5.55 22.35
C LEU A 46 -11.56 -6.61 22.99
N GLU A 47 -12.78 -6.21 23.36
CA GLU A 47 -13.88 -7.13 23.66
C GLU A 47 -14.65 -7.44 22.37
N ILE A 48 -14.38 -8.60 21.78
CA ILE A 48 -15.05 -9.05 20.55
C ILE A 48 -16.50 -9.41 20.87
N LYS A 49 -17.45 -8.80 20.16
CA LYS A 49 -18.86 -9.17 20.23
C LYS A 49 -19.15 -10.29 19.25
N GLU A 50 -20.21 -11.05 19.54
CA GLU A 50 -20.74 -12.06 18.62
C GLU A 50 -21.02 -11.41 17.24
N ASP A 51 -20.52 -12.04 16.18
CA ASP A 51 -20.59 -11.60 14.77
C ASP A 51 -19.72 -10.36 14.37
N ASP A 52 -18.82 -9.89 15.23
CA ASP A 52 -17.86 -8.84 14.87
C ASP A 52 -16.56 -9.41 14.25
N LYS A 53 -16.29 -9.05 12.99
CA LYS A 53 -15.03 -9.37 12.28
C LYS A 53 -14.11 -8.16 12.15
N TYR A 54 -12.83 -8.37 12.37
CA TYR A 54 -11.77 -7.36 12.30
C TYR A 54 -10.71 -7.76 11.28
N TYR A 55 -10.62 -7.00 10.19
CA TYR A 55 -9.57 -7.11 9.18
C TYR A 55 -8.45 -6.14 9.51
N ILE A 56 -7.23 -6.66 9.65
CA ILE A 56 -6.07 -5.91 10.12
C ILE A 56 -5.10 -5.70 8.96
N ALA A 57 -5.09 -4.50 8.40
CA ALA A 57 -4.04 -4.06 7.46
C ALA A 57 -2.83 -3.62 8.29
N PHE A 58 -1.77 -4.43 8.27
CA PHE A 58 -0.55 -4.22 9.06
C PHE A 58 0.70 -4.33 8.21
N ASP A 59 1.60 -3.35 8.30
CA ASP A 59 2.91 -3.33 7.65
C ASP A 59 3.76 -4.55 8.04
N TYR A 60 3.79 -5.59 7.21
CA TYR A 60 4.57 -6.80 7.47
C TYR A 60 5.98 -6.71 6.87
N VAL A 61 6.87 -6.02 7.57
CA VAL A 61 8.24 -5.74 7.12
C VAL A 61 9.26 -6.63 7.84
N VAL A 62 9.56 -7.80 7.25
CA VAL A 62 10.34 -8.88 7.94
C VAL A 62 11.80 -8.55 8.23
N ASP A 63 12.37 -7.60 7.48
CA ASP A 63 13.75 -7.12 7.65
C ASP A 63 13.88 -6.06 8.77
N ASN A 64 12.76 -5.60 9.34
CA ASN A 64 12.73 -4.77 10.54
C ASN A 64 12.39 -5.63 11.78
N GLN A 65 13.34 -5.76 12.70
CA GLN A 65 13.20 -6.58 13.91
C GLN A 65 12.03 -6.16 14.81
N ASP A 66 11.79 -4.86 14.96
CA ASP A 66 10.72 -4.32 15.81
C ASP A 66 9.34 -4.68 15.22
N ILE A 67 9.16 -4.43 13.93
CA ILE A 67 7.94 -4.77 13.19
C ILE A 67 7.69 -6.27 13.21
N ARG A 68 8.72 -7.09 13.02
CA ARG A 68 8.61 -8.55 13.11
C ARG A 68 8.19 -9.03 14.48
N ASN A 69 8.67 -8.41 15.55
CA ASN A 69 8.24 -8.76 16.92
C ASN A 69 6.77 -8.39 17.14
N LYS A 70 6.35 -7.22 16.69
CA LYS A 70 4.95 -6.76 16.75
C LYS A 70 4.02 -7.68 15.94
N TYR A 71 4.43 -8.07 14.74
CA TYR A 71 3.65 -9.00 13.92
C TYR A 71 3.49 -10.39 14.56
N ARG A 72 4.50 -10.88 15.29
CA ARG A 72 4.36 -12.13 16.07
C ARG A 72 3.33 -12.00 17.20
N MET A 73 3.27 -10.84 17.84
CA MET A 73 2.23 -10.56 18.84
C MET A 73 0.85 -10.51 18.17
N LEU A 74 0.74 -9.81 17.04
CA LEU A 74 -0.50 -9.77 16.25
C LEU A 74 -1.00 -11.18 15.90
N LYS A 75 -0.11 -12.05 15.38
CA LYS A 75 -0.47 -13.45 15.11
C LYS A 75 -0.96 -14.20 16.34
N SER A 76 -0.27 -14.05 17.48
CA SER A 76 -0.71 -14.66 18.74
C SER A 76 -2.08 -14.18 19.22
N ILE A 77 -2.45 -12.92 18.94
CA ILE A 77 -3.78 -12.39 19.22
C ILE A 77 -4.80 -12.98 18.24
N ALA A 78 -4.52 -12.95 16.94
CA ALA A 78 -5.41 -13.47 15.90
C ALA A 78 -5.69 -14.98 16.07
N ASP A 79 -4.66 -15.77 16.39
CA ASP A 79 -4.78 -17.22 16.64
C ASP A 79 -5.73 -17.54 17.80
N LYS A 80 -5.85 -16.64 18.79
CA LYS A 80 -6.76 -16.79 19.94
C LYS A 80 -8.17 -16.28 19.66
N ALA A 81 -8.36 -15.49 18.61
CA ALA A 81 -9.64 -14.87 18.29
C ALA A 81 -10.54 -15.77 17.41
N GLU A 82 -10.16 -17.04 17.22
CA GLU A 82 -10.98 -18.08 16.56
C GLU A 82 -11.57 -17.68 15.19
N GLY A 83 -10.87 -16.82 14.45
CA GLY A 83 -11.29 -16.35 13.11
C GLY A 83 -11.97 -14.99 13.07
N GLU A 84 -12.20 -14.34 14.22
CA GLU A 84 -12.77 -12.99 14.29
C GLU A 84 -11.75 -11.88 13.99
N ILE A 85 -10.46 -12.16 14.14
CA ILE A 85 -9.37 -11.27 13.71
C ILE A 85 -8.65 -11.91 12.54
N ILE A 86 -8.68 -11.23 11.39
CA ILE A 86 -8.08 -11.66 10.13
C ILE A 86 -6.97 -10.67 9.78
N ILE A 87 -5.74 -11.16 9.64
CA ILE A 87 -4.58 -10.35 9.28
C ILE A 87 -4.48 -10.33 7.76
N LEU A 88 -4.48 -9.14 7.17
CA LEU A 88 -4.35 -8.97 5.72
C LEU A 88 -2.89 -9.14 5.29
N ASP A 89 -2.62 -10.03 4.33
CA ASP A 89 -1.25 -10.37 3.91
C ASP A 89 -0.64 -9.30 2.99
N MET A 90 0.00 -8.28 3.57
CA MET A 90 0.59 -7.16 2.82
C MET A 90 1.93 -6.69 3.39
N ILE A 91 2.80 -6.17 2.50
CA ILE A 91 4.08 -5.55 2.92
C ILE A 91 3.83 -4.18 3.57
N CYS A 92 3.21 -3.27 2.81
CA CYS A 92 2.80 -1.93 3.23
C CYS A 92 1.91 -1.29 2.15
N PHE A 93 1.23 -0.19 2.48
CA PHE A 93 0.44 0.58 1.50
C PHE A 93 1.29 1.04 0.30
N GLU A 94 2.51 1.54 0.50
CA GLU A 94 3.34 2.00 -0.62
C GLU A 94 3.72 0.89 -1.58
N TYR A 95 3.82 -0.36 -1.12
CA TYR A 95 4.03 -1.51 -1.99
C TYR A 95 2.85 -1.75 -2.92
N LEU A 96 1.61 -1.66 -2.43
CA LEU A 96 0.41 -1.82 -3.24
C LEU A 96 0.38 -0.83 -4.41
N ILE A 97 0.71 0.42 -4.13
CA ILE A 97 0.80 1.45 -5.17
C ILE A 97 1.99 1.20 -6.10
N LEU A 98 3.16 0.85 -5.56
CA LEU A 98 4.35 0.60 -6.36
C LEU A 98 4.17 -0.57 -7.32
N ALA A 99 3.46 -1.62 -6.90
CA ALA A 99 3.19 -2.82 -7.68
C ALA A 99 2.15 -2.60 -8.80
N PHE A 100 1.40 -1.51 -8.76
CA PHE A 100 0.41 -1.19 -9.79
C PHE A 100 1.05 -1.04 -11.16
N ASP A 101 0.71 -1.92 -12.10
CA ASP A 101 1.30 -2.04 -13.43
C ASP A 101 1.22 -0.74 -14.23
N LYS A 102 0.11 0.00 -14.12
CA LYS A 102 -0.10 1.27 -14.83
C LYS A 102 0.47 2.51 -14.13
N LEU A 103 1.15 2.36 -12.98
CA LEU A 103 1.71 3.50 -12.22
C LEU A 103 2.57 4.43 -13.09
N VAL A 104 3.44 3.86 -13.93
CA VAL A 104 4.37 4.62 -14.79
C VAL A 104 3.60 5.42 -15.85
N GLU A 105 2.65 4.76 -16.52
CA GLU A 105 1.82 5.35 -17.57
C GLU A 105 0.94 6.48 -17.02
N TRP A 106 0.29 6.24 -15.87
CA TRP A 106 -0.61 7.19 -15.24
C TRP A 106 0.11 8.41 -14.65
N THR A 107 1.31 8.21 -14.11
CA THR A 107 2.10 9.32 -13.58
C THR A 107 2.89 10.07 -14.65
N GLY A 108 3.06 9.48 -15.84
CA GLY A 108 3.81 10.09 -16.95
C GLY A 108 5.29 10.31 -16.63
N THR A 109 5.85 9.52 -15.71
CA THR A 109 7.24 9.67 -15.27
C THR A 109 8.24 9.27 -16.35
N GLY A 110 9.15 10.18 -16.70
CA GLY A 110 10.23 9.93 -17.67
C GLY A 110 11.51 9.33 -17.07
N LYS A 111 11.49 8.94 -15.78
CA LYS A 111 12.68 8.47 -15.04
C LYS A 111 13.00 7.00 -15.37
N THR A 112 13.54 6.77 -16.56
CA THR A 112 13.84 5.42 -17.08
C THR A 112 14.76 4.59 -16.17
N ASP A 113 15.69 5.23 -15.44
CA ASP A 113 16.53 4.58 -14.44
C ASP A 113 15.70 4.05 -13.26
N LYS A 114 14.74 4.85 -12.76
CA LYS A 114 13.86 4.47 -11.66
C LYS A 114 12.88 3.38 -12.06
N ILE A 115 12.39 3.39 -13.30
CA ILE A 115 11.52 2.35 -13.85
C ILE A 115 12.24 0.99 -13.81
N LYS A 116 13.50 0.93 -14.27
CA LYS A 116 14.30 -0.31 -14.22
C LYS A 116 14.56 -0.79 -12.80
N ILE A 117 14.87 0.14 -11.88
CA ILE A 117 15.06 -0.20 -10.46
C ILE A 117 13.77 -0.75 -9.87
N ARG A 118 12.61 -0.16 -10.19
CA ARG A 118 11.30 -0.66 -9.75
C ARG A 118 11.07 -2.09 -10.25
N GLU A 119 11.29 -2.37 -11.53
CA GLU A 119 11.12 -3.70 -12.12
C GLU A 119 12.01 -4.74 -11.42
N ALA A 120 13.31 -4.43 -11.27
CA ALA A 120 14.26 -5.30 -10.59
C ALA A 120 13.86 -5.56 -9.13
N VAL A 121 13.49 -4.51 -8.38
CA VAL A 121 13.05 -4.63 -6.99
C VAL A 121 11.78 -5.47 -6.87
N LEU A 122 10.73 -5.19 -7.65
CA LEU A 122 9.47 -5.93 -7.60
C LEU A 122 9.67 -7.41 -7.96
N SER A 123 10.50 -7.71 -8.96
CA SER A 123 10.81 -9.10 -9.37
C SER A 123 11.59 -9.89 -8.30
N ALA A 124 12.26 -9.19 -7.39
CA ALA A 124 13.05 -9.78 -6.32
C ALA A 124 12.28 -9.91 -5.01
N ILE A 125 11.01 -9.50 -4.93
CA ILE A 125 10.22 -9.63 -3.70
C ILE A 125 9.84 -11.09 -3.45
N GLU A 126 10.19 -11.58 -2.27
CA GLU A 126 9.83 -12.92 -1.79
C GLU A 126 9.59 -12.88 -0.29
N ASN A 127 8.49 -13.49 0.19
CA ASN A 127 8.17 -13.58 1.62
C ASN A 127 8.28 -12.21 2.34
N HIS A 128 7.64 -11.18 1.77
CA HIS A 128 7.61 -9.82 2.31
C HIS A 128 8.97 -9.09 2.42
N ARG A 129 9.99 -9.53 1.68
CA ARG A 129 11.29 -8.84 1.60
C ARG A 129 11.83 -8.82 0.18
N ILE A 130 12.71 -7.85 -0.09
CA ILE A 130 13.53 -7.85 -1.30
C ILE A 130 14.66 -8.86 -1.14
N ASN A 131 14.70 -9.86 -2.02
CA ASN A 131 15.79 -10.83 -2.10
C ASN A 131 16.95 -10.24 -2.92
N LEU A 132 17.94 -9.65 -2.25
CA LEU A 132 19.09 -9.01 -2.88
C LEU A 132 19.89 -9.96 -3.79
N SER A 133 19.88 -11.27 -3.54
CA SER A 133 20.62 -12.23 -4.38
C SER A 133 19.97 -12.45 -5.75
N LYS A 134 18.73 -12.01 -5.94
CA LYS A 134 18.02 -12.06 -7.24
C LYS A 134 18.24 -10.82 -8.09
N ILE A 135 18.97 -9.83 -7.58
CA ILE A 135 19.25 -8.58 -8.28
C ILE A 135 20.69 -8.64 -8.80
N ASP A 136 20.85 -8.67 -10.11
CA ASP A 136 22.13 -8.62 -10.82
C ASP A 136 22.47 -7.21 -11.33
N ASP A 137 21.48 -6.34 -11.49
CA ASP A 137 21.67 -4.94 -11.91
C ASP A 137 22.44 -4.12 -10.85
N GLU A 138 23.66 -3.73 -11.22
CA GLU A 138 24.56 -2.96 -10.36
C GLU A 138 23.95 -1.65 -9.89
N LYS A 139 23.18 -0.96 -10.75
CA LYS A 139 22.53 0.32 -10.40
C LYS A 139 21.46 0.15 -9.34
N THR A 140 20.68 -0.93 -9.42
CA THR A 140 19.68 -1.29 -8.41
C THR A 140 20.38 -1.62 -7.09
N LEU A 141 21.46 -2.41 -7.10
CA LEU A 141 22.23 -2.69 -5.88
C LEU A 141 22.83 -1.42 -5.26
N GLN A 142 23.38 -0.51 -6.06
CA GLN A 142 23.89 0.78 -5.60
C GLN A 142 22.78 1.65 -4.99
N TYR A 143 21.59 1.67 -5.60
CA TYR A 143 20.42 2.37 -5.07
C TYR A 143 20.01 1.83 -3.70
N LEU A 144 19.90 0.49 -3.57
CA LEU A 144 19.54 -0.17 -2.31
C LEU A 144 20.61 0.03 -1.22
N ALA A 145 21.90 0.02 -1.59
CA ALA A 145 23.01 0.30 -0.68
C ALA A 145 23.03 1.76 -0.17
N GLY A 146 22.36 2.68 -0.87
CA GLY A 146 22.26 4.09 -0.46
C GLY A 146 21.40 4.32 0.79
N PHE A 147 20.61 3.34 1.23
CA PHE A 147 19.74 3.48 2.40
C PHE A 147 20.53 3.32 3.71
N LYS A 148 20.76 4.43 4.43
CA LYS A 148 21.46 4.45 5.74
C LYS A 148 20.90 3.45 6.76
N ARG A 149 19.59 3.24 6.73
CA ARG A 149 18.89 2.20 7.49
C ARG A 149 17.92 1.55 6.52
N TYR A 150 18.35 0.44 5.94
CA TYR A 150 17.60 -0.33 4.97
C TYR A 150 16.39 -1.01 5.62
N SER A 151 15.25 -0.95 4.94
CA SER A 151 14.12 -1.87 5.11
C SER A 151 13.34 -1.90 3.80
N THR A 152 12.64 -3.01 3.55
CA THR A 152 11.81 -3.19 2.36
C THR A 152 10.80 -2.05 2.22
N GLU A 153 10.09 -1.71 3.29
CA GLU A 153 9.16 -0.56 3.35
C GLU A 153 9.80 0.77 2.92
N ARG A 154 11.01 1.08 3.41
CA ARG A 154 11.70 2.33 3.06
C ARG A 154 12.06 2.38 1.58
N VAL A 155 12.43 1.25 0.99
CA VAL A 155 12.67 1.13 -0.44
C VAL A 155 11.36 1.38 -1.20
N MET A 156 10.25 0.74 -0.80
CA MET A 156 8.95 0.92 -1.45
C MET A 156 8.50 2.38 -1.39
N LYS A 157 8.58 2.99 -0.20
CA LYS A 157 8.24 4.38 0.05
C LYS A 157 9.09 5.36 -0.76
N SER A 158 10.39 5.08 -0.88
CA SER A 158 11.27 5.91 -1.71
C SER A 158 10.94 5.77 -3.19
N LEU A 159 10.75 4.54 -3.69
CA LEU A 159 10.47 4.29 -5.10
C LEU A 159 9.12 4.82 -5.53
N VAL A 160 8.04 4.55 -4.78
CA VAL A 160 6.72 5.09 -5.11
C VAL A 160 6.78 6.62 -5.17
N GLY A 161 7.51 7.24 -4.22
CA GLY A 161 7.75 8.67 -4.19
C GLY A 161 8.52 9.21 -5.41
N GLU A 162 9.31 8.41 -6.12
CA GLU A 162 9.95 8.82 -7.37
C GLU A 162 8.95 8.99 -8.52
N PHE A 163 7.87 8.24 -8.49
CA PHE A 163 6.81 8.23 -9.50
C PHE A 163 5.66 9.18 -9.16
N THR A 164 5.34 9.32 -7.86
CA THR A 164 4.19 10.10 -7.36
C THR A 164 4.61 11.46 -6.80
N GLN A 165 5.70 12.03 -7.32
CA GLN A 165 6.36 13.17 -6.69
C GLN A 165 5.58 14.50 -6.83
N ASN A 166 4.66 14.58 -7.79
CA ASN A 166 3.74 15.71 -7.94
C ASN A 166 2.56 15.59 -6.97
N GLU A 167 2.06 16.71 -6.45
CA GLU A 167 0.96 16.72 -5.47
C GLU A 167 -0.30 16.02 -6.00
N LYS A 168 -0.53 16.09 -7.31
CA LYS A 168 -1.73 15.54 -7.94
C LYS A 168 -1.77 14.01 -7.95
N TRP A 169 -0.65 13.31 -8.06
CA TRP A 169 -0.53 11.85 -7.90
C TRP A 169 0.09 11.44 -6.56
N SER A 170 0.32 12.38 -5.65
CA SER A 170 1.03 12.11 -4.40
C SER A 170 0.37 10.99 -3.59
N VAL A 171 1.18 10.10 -3.04
CA VAL A 171 0.76 9.16 -1.99
C VAL A 171 1.24 9.61 -0.61
N LYS A 172 1.59 10.89 -0.50
CA LYS A 172 1.94 11.58 0.74
C LYS A 172 0.90 12.66 1.02
N GLY A 173 0.62 12.88 2.30
CA GLY A 173 -0.33 13.89 2.77
C GLY A 173 -1.56 13.27 3.41
N GLN A 174 -2.57 14.11 3.68
CA GLN A 174 -3.80 13.68 4.36
C GLN A 174 -4.72 12.84 3.46
N LEU A 175 -4.67 13.07 2.16
CA LEU A 175 -5.40 12.30 1.15
C LEU A 175 -4.39 11.79 0.12
N MET A 176 -4.80 10.77 -0.63
CA MET A 176 -4.16 10.52 -1.93
C MET A 176 -4.31 11.77 -2.80
N GLY A 177 -3.37 11.97 -3.72
CA GLY A 177 -3.44 13.04 -4.71
C GLY A 177 -4.71 12.92 -5.54
N GLU A 178 -5.29 14.06 -5.92
CA GLU A 178 -6.58 14.13 -6.60
C GLU A 178 -6.65 13.30 -7.90
N CYS A 179 -5.54 13.12 -8.60
CA CYS A 179 -5.51 12.35 -9.85
C CYS A 179 -5.85 10.87 -9.71
N TRP A 180 -5.71 10.32 -8.50
CA TRP A 180 -6.07 8.93 -8.23
C TRP A 180 -7.57 8.70 -8.33
N TYR A 181 -8.38 9.67 -7.89
CA TYR A 181 -9.83 9.53 -7.72
C TYR A 181 -10.62 10.69 -8.34
N LYS A 182 -10.00 11.50 -9.19
CA LYS A 182 -10.64 12.53 -10.00
C LYS A 182 -10.01 12.62 -11.39
N ASP A 183 -10.77 13.20 -12.29
CA ASP A 183 -10.33 13.56 -13.63
C ASP A 183 -9.36 14.74 -13.49
N CYS A 184 -8.11 14.52 -13.89
CA CYS A 184 -7.05 15.49 -13.69
C CYS A 184 -6.10 15.46 -14.89
N CYS A 185 -5.41 16.57 -15.16
CA CYS A 185 -4.08 16.51 -15.76
C CYS A 185 -3.03 17.07 -14.76
N VAL A 186 -1.88 16.42 -14.72
CA VAL A 186 -0.73 16.81 -13.87
C VAL A 186 -0.12 18.15 -14.29
N SER A 187 -0.21 18.48 -15.58
CA SER A 187 0.20 19.76 -16.16
C SER A 187 -0.98 20.72 -16.29
N GLU A 188 -0.73 22.02 -16.17
CA GLU A 188 -1.69 23.06 -16.59
C GLU A 188 -1.74 23.21 -18.12
N HIS A 189 -0.85 22.53 -18.85
CA HIS A 189 -0.80 22.50 -20.31
C HIS A 189 -1.22 21.11 -20.82
N PRO A 190 -2.41 20.97 -21.44
CA PRO A 190 -2.94 19.69 -21.92
C PRO A 190 -2.04 18.96 -22.92
N GLU A 191 -1.24 19.71 -23.67
CA GLU A 191 -0.27 19.22 -24.67
C GLU A 191 1.02 18.65 -24.04
N SER A 192 1.17 18.73 -22.71
CA SER A 192 2.38 18.27 -22.03
C SER A 192 2.47 16.75 -21.99
N LEU A 193 3.64 16.20 -22.33
CA LEU A 193 4.00 14.79 -22.09
C LEU A 193 3.91 14.40 -20.59
N ARG A 194 3.74 15.37 -19.69
CA ARG A 194 3.54 15.16 -18.25
C ARG A 194 2.07 14.97 -17.84
N CYS A 195 1.10 15.18 -18.72
CA CYS A 195 -0.21 14.55 -18.51
C CYS A 195 0.05 13.05 -18.68
N GLY A 196 0.23 12.32 -17.58
CA GLY A 196 0.16 10.87 -17.67
C GLY A 196 -1.13 10.47 -18.36
N LYS A 197 -1.12 9.35 -19.07
CA LYS A 197 -2.19 8.98 -20.00
C LYS A 197 -2.96 7.81 -19.41
N PRO A 198 -3.74 8.00 -18.34
CA PRO A 198 -4.57 6.92 -17.86
C PRO A 198 -5.55 6.54 -18.98
N GLU A 199 -5.69 5.24 -19.22
CA GLU A 199 -6.66 4.71 -20.17
C GLU A 199 -8.11 5.06 -19.78
N VAL A 200 -8.32 5.36 -18.49
CA VAL A 200 -9.60 5.76 -17.92
C VAL A 200 -9.50 7.19 -17.38
N GLU A 201 -10.43 8.05 -17.79
CA GLU A 201 -10.45 9.45 -17.36
C GLU A 201 -11.08 9.59 -15.97
N GLY A 202 -12.13 8.80 -15.73
CA GLY A 202 -12.98 8.80 -14.54
C GLY A 202 -12.23 8.46 -13.25
N GLY A 203 -12.30 9.36 -12.27
CA GLY A 203 -11.71 9.16 -10.94
C GLY A 203 -12.06 7.84 -10.24
N ASP A 204 -13.36 7.52 -10.15
CA ASP A 204 -13.81 6.27 -9.53
C ASP A 204 -13.32 5.04 -10.32
N GLU A 205 -13.27 5.14 -11.64
CA GLU A 205 -12.78 4.06 -12.51
C GLU A 205 -11.29 3.82 -12.34
N LYS A 206 -10.49 4.89 -12.19
CA LYS A 206 -9.07 4.79 -11.84
C LYS A 206 -8.88 4.07 -10.52
N MET A 207 -9.61 4.46 -9.47
CA MET A 207 -9.51 3.77 -8.19
C MET A 207 -9.96 2.32 -8.29
N ARG A 208 -11.03 2.02 -9.04
CA ARG A 208 -11.46 0.63 -9.28
C ARG A 208 -10.37 -0.19 -9.95
N MET A 209 -9.71 0.36 -10.98
CA MET A 209 -8.63 -0.32 -11.68
C MET A 209 -7.40 -0.56 -10.78
N LEU A 210 -7.03 0.42 -9.96
CA LEU A 210 -5.97 0.24 -8.95
C LEU A 210 -6.36 -0.86 -7.95
N ILE A 211 -7.59 -0.84 -7.43
CA ILE A 211 -8.05 -1.80 -6.43
C ILE A 211 -8.17 -3.21 -7.03
N GLN A 212 -8.48 -3.33 -8.31
CA GLN A 212 -8.53 -4.59 -9.05
C GLN A 212 -7.15 -5.11 -9.49
N SER A 213 -6.08 -4.35 -9.25
CA SER A 213 -4.73 -4.82 -9.56
C SER A 213 -4.34 -6.04 -8.71
N GLU A 214 -3.49 -6.91 -9.26
CA GLU A 214 -3.12 -8.20 -8.67
C GLU A 214 -2.76 -8.08 -7.18
N LYS A 215 -1.83 -7.18 -6.84
CA LYS A 215 -1.34 -7.06 -5.45
C LYS A 215 -2.33 -6.43 -4.50
N VAL A 216 -3.28 -5.64 -4.98
CA VAL A 216 -4.37 -5.16 -4.12
C VAL A 216 -5.42 -6.24 -3.93
N GLN A 217 -5.75 -7.02 -4.97
CA GLN A 217 -6.72 -8.11 -4.87
C GLN A 217 -6.21 -9.27 -4.01
N ASP A 218 -4.91 -9.57 -4.05
CA ASP A 218 -4.26 -10.54 -3.13
C ASP A 218 -4.62 -10.21 -1.66
N VAL A 219 -4.76 -8.93 -1.32
CA VAL A 219 -5.07 -8.44 0.03
C VAL A 219 -6.57 -8.27 0.26
N VAL A 220 -7.27 -7.61 -0.66
CA VAL A 220 -8.68 -7.20 -0.50
C VAL A 220 -9.64 -8.38 -0.62
N SER A 221 -9.27 -9.43 -1.37
CA SER A 221 -10.12 -10.63 -1.51
C SER A 221 -10.31 -11.38 -0.19
N GLU A 222 -9.37 -11.27 0.76
CA GLU A 222 -9.49 -11.84 2.11
C GLU A 222 -10.63 -11.21 2.93
N VAL A 223 -11.06 -9.99 2.57
CA VAL A 223 -12.17 -9.30 3.23
C VAL A 223 -13.54 -9.77 2.71
N ILE A 224 -13.57 -10.36 1.52
CA ILE A 224 -14.77 -10.90 0.87
C ILE A 224 -15.06 -12.32 1.38
N ALA A 225 -14.03 -13.07 1.77
CA ALA A 225 -14.10 -14.46 2.24
C ALA A 225 -14.81 -14.62 3.60
#